data_AF-A0A6I9WIZ7-F1
#
_entry.id   AF-A0A6I9WIZ7-F1
#
_cell.length_a   1.000
_cell.length_b   1.000
_cell.length_c   1.000
_cell.angle_alpha   90.00
_cell.angle_beta   90.00
_cell.angle_gamma   90.00
#
_symmetry.space_group_name_H-M   'P 1'
#
loop_
_entity.id
_entity.type
_entity.pdbx_description
1 polymer ?
#
loop_
_entity_poly.entity_id
_entity_poly.type
_entity_poly.pdbx_seq_one_letter_code
_entity_poly.pdbx_strand_id
1 'polypeptide(L)'
;MLNSSNRMIVLLVMIFVVLCLTTSVTDAERNIVCTNRLCTGVCLRNCAQCEKMYDKYFMGQKCADFCVKYKGKLIPDCEDEISIRPFLQTPENDY
;
A
#
# COMPACT_ATOMS: atom_id res chain seq x y z
N MET A 1 37.33 -0.10 40.31
CA MET A 1 37.88 -1.03 39.30
C MET A 1 36.82 -2.09 39.01
N LEU A 2 36.24 -2.10 37.82
CA LEU A 2 35.25 -3.12 37.45
C LEU A 2 35.99 -4.47 37.27
N ASN A 3 35.66 -5.49 38.07
CA ASN A 3 36.29 -6.81 38.00
C ASN A 3 36.20 -7.39 36.58
N SER A 4 37.16 -8.20 36.15
CA SER A 4 37.20 -8.82 34.81
C SER A 4 35.90 -9.56 34.51
N SER A 5 35.36 -10.28 35.50
CA SER A 5 34.05 -10.93 35.43
C SER A 5 32.89 -9.95 35.22
N ASN A 6 32.90 -8.78 35.87
CA ASN A 6 31.86 -7.77 35.74
C ASN A 6 31.91 -7.09 34.36
N ARG A 7 33.11 -6.88 33.81
CA ARG A 7 33.30 -6.39 32.43
C ARG A 7 32.72 -7.37 31.41
N MET A 8 32.98 -8.66 31.58
CA MET A 8 32.43 -9.70 30.70
C MET A 8 30.91 -9.79 30.78
N ILE A 9 30.32 -9.71 31.98
CA ILE A 9 28.86 -9.71 32.15
C ILE A 9 28.22 -8.50 31.46
N VAL A 10 28.80 -7.30 31.63
CA VAL A 10 28.29 -6.08 30.98
C VAL A 10 28.34 -6.20 29.46
N LEU A 11 29.43 -6.74 28.90
CA LEU A 11 29.55 -6.95 27.45
C LEU A 11 28.51 -7.95 26.93
N LEU A 12 28.27 -9.05 27.64
CA LEU A 12 27.27 -10.04 27.26
C LEU A 12 25.84 -9.47 27.28
N VAL A 13 25.51 -8.67 28.30
CA VAL A 13 24.21 -7.99 28.40
C VAL A 13 24.03 -7.00 27.26
N MET A 14 25.06 -6.20 26.94
CA MET A 14 24.99 -5.24 25.83
C MET A 14 24.80 -5.93 24.47
N ILE A 15 25.52 -7.03 24.22
CA ILE A 15 25.36 -7.84 23.01
C ILE A 15 23.94 -8.41 22.92
N PHE A 16 23.41 -8.94 24.03
CA PHE A 16 22.05 -9.47 24.09
C PHE A 16 20.99 -8.39 23.82
N VAL A 17 21.14 -7.19 24.40
CA VAL A 17 20.25 -6.05 24.14
C VAL A 17 20.30 -5.63 22.67
N VAL A 18 21.49 -5.52 22.08
CA VAL A 18 21.65 -5.20 20.64
C VAL A 18 21.01 -6.27 19.77
N LEU A 19 21.20 -7.55 20.08
CA LEU A 19 20.55 -8.67 19.38
C LEU A 19 19.02 -8.54 19.47
N CYS A 20 18.45 -8.34 20.67
CA CYS A 20 17.01 -8.16 20.84
C CYS A 20 16.46 -6.96 20.04
N LEU A 21 17.17 -5.83 20.04
CA LEU A 21 16.78 -4.63 19.30
C LEU A 21 16.89 -4.80 17.78
N THR A 22 17.80 -5.64 17.29
CA THR A 22 17.92 -5.94 15.86
C THR A 22 16.94 -7.01 15.39
N THR A 23 16.55 -7.96 16.25
CA THR A 23 15.50 -8.94 15.92
C THR A 23 14.11 -8.33 15.81
N SER A 24 13.87 -7.14 16.39
CA SER A 24 12.61 -6.41 16.20
C SER A 24 12.52 -5.62 14.90
N VAL A 25 13.58 -5.61 14.07
CA VAL A 25 13.58 -4.98 12.74
C VAL A 25 13.79 -6.04 11.66
N THR A 26 12.87 -6.99 11.57
CA THR A 26 12.70 -7.79 10.35
C THR A 26 11.23 -7.80 9.95
N ASP A 27 10.68 -6.64 9.59
CA ASP A 27 9.51 -6.57 8.71
C ASP A 27 10.00 -6.60 7.27
N ALA A 28 10.41 -7.79 6.82
CA ALA A 28 10.50 -8.12 5.41
C ALA A 28 9.16 -8.71 4.94
N GLU A 29 8.08 -7.96 5.12
CA GLU A 29 6.84 -8.17 4.40
C GLU A 29 6.58 -6.95 3.51
N ARG A 30 6.47 -7.16 2.20
CA ARG A 30 5.89 -6.17 1.28
C ARG A 30 4.37 -6.03 1.49
N ASN A 31 3.91 -6.11 2.74
CA ASN A 31 2.57 -5.73 3.13
C ASN A 31 2.61 -4.22 3.34
N ILE A 32 2.34 -3.48 2.27
CA ILE A 32 2.03 -2.05 2.39
C ILE A 32 0.90 -1.97 3.43
N VAL A 33 1.22 -1.47 4.62
CA VAL A 33 0.21 -1.14 5.63
C VAL A 33 -0.59 -0.02 5.03
N CYS A 34 -1.71 -0.42 4.45
CA CYS A 34 -2.52 0.45 3.64
C CYS A 34 -3.32 1.34 4.60
N THR A 35 -2.72 2.46 5.02
CA THR A 35 -3.44 3.49 5.76
C THR A 35 -4.40 4.21 4.81
N ASN A 36 -5.54 4.67 5.33
CA ASN A 36 -6.58 5.35 4.54
C ASN A 36 -6.02 6.40 3.56
N ARG A 37 -5.02 7.19 3.97
CA ARG A 37 -4.42 8.22 3.11
C ARG A 37 -3.54 7.64 2.02
N LEU A 38 -2.74 6.62 2.33
CA LEU A 38 -1.84 5.97 1.37
C LEU A 38 -2.63 5.23 0.29
N CYS A 39 -3.63 4.42 0.68
CA CYS A 39 -4.44 3.67 -0.28
C CYS A 39 -5.27 4.58 -1.17
N THR A 40 -5.82 5.68 -0.63
CA THR A 40 -6.54 6.66 -1.45
C THR A 40 -5.64 7.24 -2.53
N GLY A 41 -4.38 7.58 -2.19
CA GLY A 41 -3.41 8.06 -3.16
C GLY A 41 -3.07 7.04 -4.24
N VAL A 42 -2.87 5.77 -3.89
CA VAL A 42 -2.62 4.70 -4.85
C VAL A 42 -3.84 4.45 -5.74
N CYS A 43 -5.04 4.43 -5.15
CA CYS A 43 -6.31 4.29 -5.85
C CYS A 43 -6.49 5.39 -6.91
N LEU A 44 -6.28 6.66 -6.54
CA LEU A 44 -6.38 7.80 -7.46
C LEU A 44 -5.37 7.74 -8.61
N ARG A 45 -4.13 7.30 -8.34
CA ARG A 45 -3.11 7.13 -9.39
C ARG A 45 -3.50 6.04 -10.39
N ASN A 46 -4.07 4.93 -9.91
CA ASN A 46 -4.58 3.89 -10.80
C ASN A 46 -5.79 4.38 -11.60
N CYS A 47 -6.72 5.15 -11.01
CA CYS A 47 -7.79 5.78 -11.78
C CYS A 47 -7.25 6.63 -12.95
N ALA A 48 -6.24 7.47 -12.68
CA ALA A 48 -5.63 8.32 -13.71
C ALA A 48 -4.88 7.51 -14.79
N GLN A 49 -4.34 6.34 -14.43
CA GLN A 49 -3.73 5.42 -15.39
C GLN A 49 -4.80 4.75 -16.27
N CYS A 50 -5.88 4.24 -15.68
CA CYS A 50 -6.94 3.59 -16.42
C CYS A 50 -7.65 4.58 -17.33
N GLU A 51 -7.86 5.83 -16.88
CA GLU A 51 -8.37 6.91 -17.72
C GLU A 51 -7.48 7.19 -18.94
N LYS A 52 -6.15 7.14 -18.81
CA LYS A 52 -5.24 7.26 -19.96
C LYS A 52 -5.29 6.05 -20.91
N MET A 53 -5.58 4.86 -20.38
CA MET A 53 -5.58 3.61 -21.13
C MET A 53 -6.88 3.40 -21.92
N TYR A 54 -8.00 3.73 -21.29
CA TYR A 54 -9.35 3.52 -21.83
C TYR A 54 -9.99 4.83 -22.34
N ASP A 55 -9.37 5.98 -22.06
CA ASP A 55 -9.80 7.30 -22.51
C ASP A 55 -11.30 7.52 -22.20
N LYS A 56 -12.09 7.92 -23.19
CA LYS A 56 -13.53 8.14 -23.05
C LYS A 56 -14.32 6.94 -22.54
N TYR A 57 -13.81 5.71 -22.65
CA TYR A 57 -14.53 4.51 -22.17
C TYR A 57 -14.45 4.35 -20.65
N PHE A 58 -13.64 5.13 -19.96
CA PHE A 58 -13.46 5.06 -18.52
C PHE A 58 -13.93 6.34 -17.82
N MET A 59 -14.83 6.18 -16.87
CA MET A 59 -15.39 7.24 -16.04
C MET A 59 -14.41 7.61 -14.91
N GLY A 60 -13.35 8.35 -15.24
CA GLY A 60 -12.29 8.75 -14.30
C GLY A 60 -12.82 9.42 -13.03
N GLN A 61 -13.80 10.34 -13.15
CA GLN A 61 -14.43 10.98 -11.99
C GLN A 61 -15.13 9.98 -11.06
N LYS A 62 -15.90 9.04 -11.63
CA LYS A 62 -16.59 8.00 -10.84
C LYS A 62 -15.60 7.12 -10.08
N CYS A 63 -14.47 6.81 -10.71
CA CYS A 63 -13.37 6.09 -10.06
C CYS A 63 -12.75 6.90 -8.91
N ALA A 64 -12.47 8.19 -9.13
CA ALA A 64 -11.90 9.05 -8.10
C ALA A 64 -12.82 9.22 -6.89
N ASP A 65 -14.13 9.42 -7.12
CA ASP A 65 -15.14 9.53 -6.07
C ASP A 65 -15.22 8.24 -5.24
N PHE A 66 -15.15 7.08 -5.91
CA PHE A 66 -15.07 5.79 -5.26
C PHE A 66 -13.82 5.68 -4.37
N CYS A 67 -12.65 6.07 -4.86
CA CYS A 67 -11.41 6.05 -4.09
C CYS A 67 -11.50 6.90 -2.82
N VAL A 68 -12.09 8.09 -2.89
CA VAL A 68 -12.27 8.97 -1.73
C VAL A 68 -13.29 8.41 -0.75
N LYS A 69 -14.46 7.96 -1.26
CA LYS A 69 -15.55 7.42 -0.44
C LYS A 69 -15.12 6.19 0.36
N TYR A 70 -14.38 5.28 -0.26
CA TYR A 70 -13.94 4.03 0.35
C TYR A 70 -12.49 4.08 0.86
N LYS A 71 -11.86 5.25 0.83
CA LYS A 71 -10.49 5.49 1.32
C LYS A 71 -9.45 4.54 0.69
N GLY A 72 -9.65 4.22 -0.59
CA GLY A 72 -8.78 3.31 -1.35
C GLY A 72 -8.76 1.85 -0.87
N LYS A 73 -9.78 1.38 -0.14
CA LYS A 73 -9.89 -0.03 0.28
C LYS A 73 -9.93 -1.03 -0.88
N LEU A 74 -10.45 -0.59 -2.02
CA LEU A 74 -10.42 -1.33 -3.27
C LEU A 74 -9.68 -0.44 -4.27
N ILE A 75 -8.58 -0.94 -4.82
CA ILE A 75 -7.74 -0.23 -5.78
C ILE A 75 -8.07 -0.81 -7.16
N PRO A 76 -8.50 0.01 -8.13
CA PRO A 76 -8.68 -0.46 -9.49
C PRO A 76 -7.33 -0.86 -10.08
N ASP A 77 -7.31 -1.99 -10.79
CA ASP A 77 -6.19 -2.47 -11.58
C ASP A 77 -6.60 -2.39 -13.05
N CYS A 78 -5.91 -1.58 -13.83
CA CYS A 78 -6.24 -1.33 -15.23
C CYS A 78 -6.12 -2.57 -16.11
N GLU A 79 -5.44 -3.62 -15.64
CA GLU A 79 -5.31 -4.89 -16.34
C GLU A 79 -6.35 -5.93 -15.88
N ASP A 80 -7.07 -5.67 -14.78
CA ASP A 80 -8.16 -6.51 -14.28
C ASP A 80 -9.53 -5.89 -14.63
N GLU A 81 -10.16 -6.44 -15.67
CA GLU A 81 -11.50 -6.05 -16.14
C GLU A 81 -12.53 -6.03 -15.00
N ILE A 82 -12.50 -6.99 -14.07
CA ILE A 82 -13.48 -7.10 -13.00
C ILE A 82 -13.36 -5.89 -12.05
N SER A 83 -12.12 -5.44 -11.79
CA SER A 83 -11.84 -4.31 -10.92
C SER A 83 -12.30 -2.97 -11.52
N ILE A 84 -12.21 -2.82 -12.86
CA ILE A 84 -12.54 -1.57 -13.57
C ILE A 84 -13.94 -1.52 -14.15
N ARG A 85 -14.63 -2.66 -14.28
CA ARG A 85 -16.00 -2.76 -14.82
C ARG A 85 -16.99 -1.73 -14.23
N PRO A 86 -16.97 -1.41 -12.92
CA PRO A 86 -17.85 -0.38 -12.36
C PRO A 86 -17.64 1.03 -12.93
N PHE A 87 -16.48 1.29 -13.54
CA PHE A 87 -16.06 2.59 -14.04
C PHE A 87 -16.04 2.65 -15.57
N LEU A 88 -16.33 1.56 -16.29
CA LEU A 88 -16.45 1.59 -17.73
C LEU A 88 -17.81 2.17 -18.15
N GLN A 89 -17.83 2.91 -19.26
CA GLN A 89 -19.07 3.29 -19.91
C GLN A 89 -19.70 2.05 -20.54
N THR A 90 -21.01 1.85 -20.31
CA THR A 90 -21.77 0.91 -21.13
C THR A 90 -21.73 1.42 -22.57
N PRO A 91 -21.52 0.57 -23.59
CA PRO A 91 -21.73 1.00 -24.96
C PRO A 91 -23.16 1.52 -25.06
N GLU A 92 -23.32 2.83 -25.24
CA GLU A 92 -24.57 3.38 -25.70
C GLU A 92 -24.79 2.75 -27.08
N ASN A 93 -25.79 1.88 -27.18
CA ASN A 93 -26.35 1.49 -28.47
C ASN A 93 -26.98 2.77 -29.04
N ASP A 94 -26.18 3.61 -29.69
CA ASP A 94 -26.66 4.63 -30.61
C ASP A 94 -27.40 3.89 -31.73
N TYR A 95 -28.72 3.85 -31.63
CA TYR A 95 -29.64 3.37 -32.67
C TYR A 95 -30.02 4.53 -33.60
#